data_AF-A0A077XPM0-F1
#
_entry.id   AF-A0A077XPM0-F1
#
_cell.length_a   1.000
_cell.length_b   1.000
_cell.length_c   1.000
_cell.angle_alpha   90.00
_cell.angle_beta   90.00
_cell.angle_gamma   90.00
#
_symmetry.space_group_name_H-M   'P 1'
#
loop_
_entity.id
_entity.type
_entity.pdbx_description
1 polymer ?
#
loop_
_entity_poly.entity_id
_entity_poly.type
_entity_poly.pdbx_seq_one_letter_code
_entity_poly.pdbx_strand_id
1 'polypeptide(L)'
;MRAITLKPFTVTYDRFSGDGFFSCPQLIPNLHIAKLSGATHVQYTLVLQEFSGDELDQRPVIRRSAYIKLGEMQPMDVDLMASLEADPEKSVLVLVGTGYFQMVNNAYYPLANGQYNALTISQVIMP
;
A
#
# COMPACT_ATOMS: atom_id res chain seq x y z
N MET A 1 -18.35 -7.36 -19.84
CA MET A 1 -17.40 -6.85 -18.84
C MET A 1 -17.82 -7.35 -17.48
N ARG A 2 -16.92 -7.94 -16.68
CA ARG A 2 -17.22 -8.28 -15.29
C ARG A 2 -17.04 -7.00 -14.46
N ALA A 3 -18.06 -6.63 -13.68
CA ALA A 3 -17.98 -5.43 -12.85
C ALA A 3 -17.00 -5.66 -11.69
N ILE A 4 -16.10 -4.69 -11.48
CA ILE A 4 -15.25 -4.62 -10.30
C ILE A 4 -16.00 -3.77 -9.27
N THR A 5 -15.98 -4.19 -8.02
CA THR A 5 -16.55 -3.40 -6.91
C THR A 5 -15.41 -2.84 -6.07
N LEU A 6 -15.49 -1.56 -5.71
CA LEU A 6 -14.51 -0.96 -4.82
C LEU A 6 -14.65 -1.52 -3.42
N LYS A 7 -13.53 -1.99 -2.86
CA LYS A 7 -13.46 -2.45 -1.48
C LYS A 7 -12.92 -1.32 -0.58
N PRO A 8 -13.66 -0.91 0.45
CA PRO A 8 -13.14 0.04 1.43
C PRO A 8 -11.92 -0.52 2.16
N PHE A 9 -10.97 0.36 2.44
CA PHE A 9 -9.82 0.11 3.30
C PHE A 9 -9.73 1.21 4.35
N THR A 10 -9.04 0.93 5.44
CA THR A 10 -8.78 1.87 6.54
C THR A 10 -7.29 2.16 6.62
N VAL A 11 -6.96 3.42 6.89
CA VAL A 11 -5.60 3.87 7.16
C VAL A 11 -5.62 4.71 8.43
N THR A 12 -4.72 4.40 9.36
CA THR A 12 -4.56 5.15 10.60
C THR A 12 -3.09 5.39 10.90
N TYR A 13 -2.82 6.43 11.67
CA TYR A 13 -1.52 6.70 12.25
C TYR A 13 -1.71 7.24 13.67
N ASP A 14 -0.99 6.66 14.62
CA ASP A 14 -0.89 7.16 16.00
C ASP A 14 0.48 7.80 16.19
N ARG A 15 0.49 9.11 16.44
CA ARG A 15 1.73 9.87 16.62
C ARG A 15 2.43 9.62 17.95
N PHE A 16 1.72 9.17 18.98
CA PHE A 16 2.31 8.94 20.29
C PHE A 16 3.10 7.63 20.31
N SER A 17 2.67 6.63 19.55
CA SER A 17 3.44 5.40 19.33
C SER A 17 4.34 5.44 18.10
N GLY A 18 4.02 6.29 17.10
CA GLY A 18 4.68 6.30 15.80
C GLY A 18 4.15 5.22 14.84
N ASP A 19 3.07 4.52 15.18
CA ASP A 19 2.56 3.39 14.42
C ASP A 19 1.52 3.80 13.37
N GLY A 20 1.73 3.35 12.13
CA GLY A 20 0.78 3.46 11.03
C GLY A 20 0.26 2.11 10.59
N PHE A 21 -1.04 2.05 10.29
CA PHE A 21 -1.74 0.84 9.86
C PHE A 21 -2.48 1.05 8.55
N PHE A 22 -2.42 0.05 7.69
CA PHE A 22 -3.33 -0.14 6.56
C PHE A 22 -4.07 -1.45 6.76
N SER A 23 -5.40 -1.45 6.60
CA SER A 23 -6.21 -2.66 6.68
C SER A 23 -7.28 -2.70 5.59
N CYS A 24 -7.38 -3.82 4.90
CA CYS A 24 -8.40 -4.12 3.91
C CYS A 24 -8.96 -5.54 4.14
N PRO A 25 -9.97 -5.69 5.02
CA PRO A 25 -10.50 -7.01 5.37
C PRO A 25 -11.43 -7.56 4.28
N GLN A 26 -11.48 -8.87 4.10
CA GLN A 26 -12.38 -9.55 3.16
C GLN A 26 -12.24 -9.04 1.71
N LEU A 27 -10.99 -8.83 1.28
CA LEU A 27 -10.62 -8.57 -0.10
C LEU A 27 -10.77 -9.88 -0.91
N ILE A 28 -11.52 -9.83 -2.00
CA ILE A 28 -11.57 -10.92 -2.99
C ILE A 28 -10.89 -10.39 -4.25
N PRO A 29 -9.64 -10.80 -4.56
CA PRO A 29 -8.86 -10.20 -5.63
C PRO A 29 -9.56 -10.17 -6.98
N ASN A 30 -10.31 -11.22 -7.31
CA ASN A 30 -11.06 -11.31 -8.56
C ASN A 30 -12.28 -10.37 -8.66
N LEU A 31 -12.80 -9.87 -7.53
CA LEU A 31 -13.96 -8.97 -7.50
C LEU A 31 -13.57 -7.51 -7.26
N HIS A 32 -12.47 -7.28 -6.53
CA HIS A 32 -12.14 -5.95 -6.02
C HIS A 32 -10.92 -5.32 -6.69
N ILE A 33 -10.16 -6.07 -7.47
CA ILE A 33 -8.92 -5.58 -8.07
C ILE A 33 -9.03 -5.70 -9.59
N ALA A 34 -8.79 -4.59 -10.27
CA ALA A 34 -8.77 -4.58 -11.72
C ALA A 34 -7.65 -5.47 -12.24
N LYS A 35 -7.99 -6.42 -13.11
CA LYS A 35 -7.00 -7.26 -13.80
C LYS A 35 -6.53 -6.54 -15.06
N LEU A 36 -5.34 -5.93 -14.99
CA LEU A 36 -4.68 -5.33 -16.14
C LEU A 36 -4.11 -6.41 -17.06
N SER A 37 -4.01 -6.11 -18.36
CA SER A 37 -3.40 -7.03 -19.33
C SER A 37 -1.94 -7.34 -18.93
N GLY A 38 -1.59 -8.63 -18.89
CA GLY A 38 -0.27 -9.09 -18.47
C GLY A 38 -0.04 -9.14 -16.95
N ALA A 39 -0.90 -8.54 -16.13
CA ALA A 39 -0.80 -8.62 -14.68
C ALA A 39 -1.18 -10.03 -14.19
N THR A 40 -0.34 -10.58 -13.31
CA THR A 40 -0.66 -11.82 -12.58
C THR A 40 -0.81 -11.58 -11.09
N HIS A 41 -0.16 -10.56 -10.53
CA HIS A 41 -0.21 -10.23 -9.11
C HIS A 41 -0.34 -8.72 -8.88
N VAL A 42 -0.78 -8.38 -7.67
CA VAL A 42 -0.76 -7.02 -7.12
C VAL A 42 -0.07 -7.04 -5.76
N GLN A 43 0.50 -5.91 -5.35
CA GLN A 43 1.06 -5.72 -4.02
C GLN A 43 0.59 -4.38 -3.47
N TYR A 44 0.15 -4.35 -2.21
CA TYR A 44 -0.17 -3.11 -1.50
C TYR A 44 1.07 -2.58 -0.78
N THR A 45 1.18 -1.26 -0.68
CA THR A 45 2.29 -0.58 -0.01
C THR A 45 1.73 0.43 0.98
N LEU A 46 2.28 0.43 2.20
CA LEU A 46 2.13 1.50 3.20
C LEU A 46 3.47 2.21 3.31
N VAL A 47 3.43 3.53 3.30
CA VAL A 47 4.60 4.39 3.48
C VAL A 47 4.32 5.40 4.58
N LEU A 48 5.24 5.50 5.52
CA LEU A 48 5.30 6.58 6.49
C LEU A 48 6.52 7.44 6.16
N GLN A 49 6.28 8.71 5.88
CA GLN A 49 7.34 9.70 5.66
C GLN A 49 7.13 10.83 6.64
N GLU A 50 8.02 10.93 7.60
CA GLU A 50 8.15 12.16 8.38
C GLU A 50 8.62 13.30 7.46
N PHE A 51 8.03 14.47 7.67
CA PHE A 51 8.30 15.65 6.87
C PHE A 51 8.55 16.83 7.80
N SER A 52 9.77 17.35 7.79
CA SER A 52 10.17 18.56 8.49
C SER A 52 11.00 19.45 7.56
N GLY A 53 11.08 20.75 7.87
CA GLY A 53 11.92 21.68 7.13
C GLY A 53 13.42 21.59 7.48
N ASP A 54 13.74 20.88 8.57
CA ASP A 54 15.07 20.90 9.18
C ASP A 54 15.95 19.71 8.76
N GLU A 55 15.33 18.60 8.35
CA GLU A 55 16.05 17.39 7.90
C GLU A 55 15.60 16.94 6.50
N LEU A 56 16.53 16.96 5.55
CA LEU A 56 16.27 16.62 4.15
C LEU A 56 16.49 15.12 3.82
N ASP A 57 17.16 14.36 4.69
CA ASP A 57 17.67 13.02 4.38
C ASP A 57 16.90 11.86 5.02
N GLN A 58 15.74 12.13 5.62
CA GLN A 58 14.97 11.05 6.23
C GLN A 58 14.32 10.15 5.20
N ARG A 59 14.75 8.88 5.22
CA ARG A 59 14.19 7.84 4.36
C ARG A 59 12.81 7.42 4.87
N PRO A 60 11.85 7.19 3.97
CA PRO A 60 10.54 6.70 4.36
C PRO A 60 10.63 5.28 4.92
N VAL A 61 9.76 4.96 5.87
CA VAL A 61 9.50 3.58 6.28
C VAL A 61 8.48 3.00 5.32
N ILE A 62 8.89 2.00 4.55
CA ILE A 62 8.06 1.33 3.54
C ILE A 62 7.75 -0.08 3.99
N ARG A 63 6.47 -0.47 3.89
CA ARG A 63 5.98 -1.83 4.11
C ARG A 63 5.12 -2.26 2.94
N ARG A 64 5.25 -3.53 2.56
CA ARG A 64 4.55 -4.10 1.41
C ARG A 64 3.89 -5.40 1.80
N SER A 65 2.73 -5.67 1.21
CA SER A 65 2.04 -6.95 1.40
C SER A 65 2.80 -8.08 0.73
N ALA A 66 2.36 -9.31 0.96
CA ALA A 66 2.65 -10.40 0.03
C ALA A 66 2.14 -10.06 -1.39
N TYR A 67 2.69 -10.74 -2.40
CA TYR A 67 2.13 -10.69 -3.75
C TYR A 67 0.79 -11.42 -3.76
N ILE A 68 -0.27 -10.68 -4.08
CA ILE A 68 -1.63 -11.20 -4.13
C ILE A 68 -1.94 -11.61 -5.56
N LYS A 69 -2.27 -12.89 -5.76
CA LYS A 69 -2.60 -13.44 -7.08
C LYS A 69 -3.92 -12.85 -7.58
N LEU A 70 -3.89 -12.26 -8.78
CA LEU A 70 -5.08 -11.75 -9.44
C LEU A 70 -5.95 -12.92 -9.93
N GLY A 71 -7.26 -12.76 -9.82
CA GLY A 71 -8.22 -13.81 -10.18
C GLY A 71 -8.51 -14.82 -9.06
N GLU A 72 -7.91 -14.66 -7.88
CA GLU A 72 -8.28 -15.44 -6.70
C GLU A 72 -9.69 -15.09 -6.21
N MET A 73 -10.45 -16.12 -5.84
CA MET A 73 -11.83 -16.03 -5.38
C MET A 73 -11.96 -16.15 -3.86
N GLN A 74 -10.95 -16.69 -3.18
CA GLN A 74 -10.94 -16.78 -1.73
C GLN A 74 -10.85 -15.38 -1.09
N PRO A 75 -11.72 -15.05 -0.12
CA PRO A 75 -11.57 -13.84 0.68
C PRO A 75 -10.27 -13.87 1.49
N MET A 76 -9.62 -12.72 1.61
CA MET A 76 -8.43 -12.55 2.43
C MET A 76 -8.41 -11.17 3.09
N ASP A 77 -7.67 -11.07 4.19
CA ASP A 77 -7.39 -9.79 4.84
C ASP A 77 -6.00 -9.30 4.41
N VAL A 78 -5.87 -7.99 4.20
CA VAL A 78 -4.58 -7.36 3.88
C VAL A 78 -4.30 -6.31 4.94
N ASP A 79 -3.37 -6.62 5.83
CA ASP A 79 -2.94 -5.73 6.91
C ASP A 79 -1.45 -5.42 6.77
N LEU A 80 -1.10 -4.15 6.92
CA LEU A 80 0.28 -3.66 6.96
C LEU A 80 0.46 -2.77 8.18
N MET A 81 1.61 -2.91 8.85
CA MET A 81 2.04 -2.05 9.93
C MET A 81 3.44 -1.53 9.63
N ALA A 82 3.60 -0.22 9.73
CA ALA A 82 4.86 0.49 9.67
C ALA A 82 4.99 1.36 10.93
N SER A 83 6.21 1.61 11.38
CA SER A 83 6.46 2.41 12.58
C SER A 83 7.57 3.42 12.31
N LEU A 84 7.37 4.65 12.75
CA LEU A 84 8.38 5.69 12.90
C LEU A 84 8.80 5.78 14.38
N GLU A 85 9.89 6.48 14.65
CA GLU A 85 10.13 6.96 16.01
C GLU A 85 9.03 7.98 16.35
N ALA A 86 8.46 7.88 17.55
CA ALA A 86 7.37 8.76 17.95
C ALA A 86 7.88 10.18 18.19
N ASP A 87 7.38 11.13 17.39
CA ASP A 87 7.67 12.55 17.55
C ASP A 87 6.40 13.38 17.25
N PRO A 88 5.77 13.97 18.28
CA PRO A 88 4.53 14.72 18.09
C PRO A 88 4.74 16.08 17.40
N GLU A 89 5.96 16.62 17.40
CA GLU A 89 6.26 17.94 16.83
C GLU A 89 6.42 17.89 15.30
N LYS A 90 6.45 16.70 14.73
CA LYS A 90 6.74 16.49 13.31
C LYS A 90 5.49 16.13 12.52
N SER A 91 5.48 16.59 11.27
CA SER A 91 4.42 16.21 10.33
C SER A 91 4.71 14.83 9.74
N VAL A 92 3.68 14.05 9.47
CA VAL A 92 3.82 12.73 8.83
C VAL A 92 2.88 12.63 7.63
N LEU A 93 3.45 12.26 6.49
CA LEU A 93 2.73 11.83 5.31
C LEU A 93 2.52 10.32 5.40
N VAL A 94 1.26 9.90 5.40
CA VAL A 94 0.88 8.49 5.30
C VAL A 94 0.43 8.23 3.88
N LEU A 95 1.20 7.43 3.13
CA LEU A 95 0.91 7.10 1.75
C LEU A 95 0.52 5.63 1.60
N VAL A 96 -0.43 5.38 0.72
CA VAL A 96 -0.86 4.03 0.35
C VAL A 96 -0.74 3.87 -1.15
N GLY A 97 -0.24 2.71 -1.57
CA GLY A 97 -0.03 2.43 -2.96
C GLY A 97 -0.35 1.00 -3.36
N THR A 98 -0.46 0.81 -4.66
CA THR A 98 -0.60 -0.50 -5.30
C THR A 98 0.43 -0.62 -6.41
N GLY A 99 1.00 -1.82 -6.56
CA GLY A 99 1.86 -2.16 -7.68
C GLY A 99 1.36 -3.40 -8.40
N TYR A 100 1.40 -3.38 -9.73
CA TYR A 100 1.02 -4.52 -10.57
C TYR A 100 2.26 -5.27 -11.04
N PHE A 101 2.18 -6.60 -11.03
CA PHE A 101 3.32 -7.47 -11.33
C PHE A 101 2.93 -8.58 -12.30
N GLN A 102 3.89 -8.98 -13.11
CA GLN A 102 3.87 -10.21 -13.89
C GLN A 102 4.81 -11.22 -13.23
N MET A 103 4.35 -12.46 -13.08
CA MET A 103 5.15 -13.57 -12.59
C MET A 103 5.66 -14.37 -13.77
N VAL A 104 6.99 -14.43 -13.94
CA VAL A 104 7.68 -15.16 -15.01
C VAL A 104 8.80 -15.96 -14.37
N ASN A 105 8.87 -17.26 -14.64
CA ASN A 105 9.90 -18.15 -14.08
C ASN A 105 10.06 -18.00 -12.55
N ASN A 106 8.94 -17.96 -11.84
CA ASN A 106 8.88 -17.80 -10.38
C ASN A 106 9.43 -16.48 -9.82
N ALA A 107 9.67 -15.48 -10.66
CA ALA A 107 10.06 -14.13 -10.26
C ALA A 107 8.96 -13.11 -10.60
N TYR A 108 8.79 -12.11 -9.73
CA TYR A 108 7.82 -11.02 -9.91
C TYR A 108 8.51 -9.80 -10.50
N TYR A 109 8.02 -9.36 -11.65
CA TYR A 109 8.50 -8.17 -12.35
C TYR A 109 7.41 -7.10 -12.34
N PRO A 110 7.74 -5.83 -12.04
CA PRO A 110 6.79 -4.73 -12.20
C PRO A 110 6.23 -4.72 -13.62
N LEU A 111 4.90 -4.75 -13.73
CA LEU A 111 4.22 -4.74 -15.02
C LEU A 111 4.48 -3.41 -15.73
N ALA A 112 4.85 -3.47 -17.01
CA ALA A 112 5.12 -2.29 -17.83
C ALA A 112 6.09 -1.30 -17.14
N ASN A 113 7.15 -1.81 -16.52
CA ASN A 113 8.12 -1.00 -15.77
C ASN A 113 7.50 -0.10 -14.69
N GLY A 114 6.40 -0.56 -14.07
CA GLY A 114 5.72 0.18 -13.00
C GLY A 114 4.79 1.28 -13.48
N GLN A 115 4.48 1.35 -14.78
CA GLN A 115 3.55 2.36 -15.34
C GLN A 115 2.19 2.41 -14.62
N TYR A 116 1.74 1.28 -14.08
CA TYR A 116 0.46 1.16 -13.38
C TYR A 116 0.57 1.24 -11.86
N ASN A 117 1.78 1.43 -11.33
CA ASN A 117 1.95 1.59 -9.89
C ASN A 117 1.37 2.94 -9.48
N ALA A 118 0.49 2.92 -8.50
CA ALA A 118 -0.12 4.12 -7.95
C ALA A 118 0.31 4.29 -6.50
N LEU A 119 0.54 5.54 -6.10
CA LEU A 119 0.79 5.93 -4.72
C LEU A 119 -0.02 7.20 -4.46
N THR A 120 -0.76 7.24 -3.37
CA THR A 120 -1.55 8.40 -2.97
C THR A 120 -1.24 8.78 -1.53
N ILE A 121 -1.32 10.07 -1.22
CA ILE A 121 -1.37 10.56 0.15
C ILE A 121 -2.74 10.16 0.71
N SER A 122 -2.76 9.33 1.74
CA SER A 122 -3.99 8.93 2.43
C SER A 122 -4.28 9.84 3.61
N GLN A 123 -3.25 10.28 4.32
CA GLN A 123 -3.37 11.19 5.46
C GLN A 123 -2.16 12.14 5.51
N VAL A 124 -2.41 13.35 6.01
CA VAL A 124 -1.38 14.30 6.44
C VAL A 124 -1.62 14.55 7.91
N ILE A 125 -0.66 14.15 8.74
CA ILE A 125 -0.68 14.34 10.18
C ILE A 125 0.13 15.59 10.45
N MET A 126 -0.52 16.63 10.99
CA MET A 126 0.11 17.89 11.37
C MET A 126 0.40 17.91 12.87
N PRO A 127 1.45 18.60 13.35
CA PRO A 127 1.72 18.82 14.78
C PRO A 127 0.47 19.25 15.56
#